data_AF-A0A1E3WB82-F1
#
_entry.id   AF-A0A1E3WB82-F1
#
_cell.length_a   1.000
_cell.length_b   1.000
_cell.length_c   1.000
_cell.angle_alpha   90.00
_cell.angle_beta   90.00
_cell.angle_gamma   90.00
#
_symmetry.space_group_name_H-M   'P 1'
#
loop_
_entity.id
_entity.type
_entity.pdbx_description
1 polymer ?
#
loop_
_entity_poly.entity_id
_entity_poly.type
_entity_poly.pdbx_seq_one_letter_code
_entity_poly.pdbx_strand_id
1 'polypeptide(L)'
;MRAVVFASLILMVALTPTHAEDDPGDGAFQAPETAVIVALQAAIRTDDKDWFVAHLHFPVRYFGETKQTIRSKEWFLRHYDTIIGPKLKANLLAQDPEQYFKNYQGLMVGDGGRNIWFQDFGEGNGFKYEIITINNSD
;
A
#
# COMPACT_ATOMS: atom_id res chain seq x y z
N MET A 1 5.62 81.66 -19.92
CA MET A 1 6.42 81.25 -18.75
C MET A 1 6.19 79.77 -18.47
N ARG A 2 7.30 79.02 -18.45
CA ARG A 2 7.62 77.79 -17.69
C ARG A 2 6.63 76.62 -17.67
N ALA A 3 7.01 75.61 -18.44
CA ALA A 3 6.73 74.19 -18.21
C ALA A 3 7.28 73.72 -16.86
N VAL A 4 6.62 72.73 -16.25
CA VAL A 4 7.27 71.56 -15.61
C VAL A 4 6.34 70.36 -15.77
N VAL A 5 6.88 69.30 -16.38
CA VAL A 5 6.34 67.95 -16.46
C VAL A 5 6.74 67.22 -15.18
N PHE A 6 5.81 66.52 -14.53
CA PHE A 6 6.14 65.41 -13.63
C PHE A 6 5.48 64.15 -14.16
N ALA A 7 6.30 63.31 -14.79
CA ALA A 7 6.00 61.92 -15.03
C ALA A 7 6.14 61.18 -13.68
N SER A 8 5.04 60.62 -13.17
CA SER A 8 5.09 59.65 -12.07
C SER A 8 4.96 58.24 -12.63
N LEU A 9 6.00 57.47 -12.35
CA LEU A 9 6.24 56.10 -12.75
C LEU A 9 5.58 55.14 -11.74
N ILE A 10 4.71 54.27 -12.24
CA ILE A 10 4.51 52.83 -11.93
C ILE A 10 4.46 52.40 -10.45
N LEU A 11 3.36 51.74 -10.06
CA LEU A 11 3.35 50.28 -9.79
C LEU A 11 1.91 49.78 -9.63
N MET A 12 1.30 49.28 -10.71
CA MET A 12 0.20 48.34 -10.57
C MET A 12 0.80 46.98 -10.23
N VAL A 13 0.73 46.60 -8.95
CA VAL A 13 0.82 45.20 -8.57
C VAL A 13 -0.43 44.53 -9.17
N ALA A 14 -0.27 43.84 -10.28
CA ALA A 14 -1.24 42.86 -10.70
C ALA A 14 -1.25 41.79 -9.61
N LEU A 15 -2.25 41.82 -8.74
CA LEU A 15 -2.66 40.67 -7.96
C LEU A 15 -3.08 39.62 -8.97
N THR A 16 -2.15 38.77 -9.39
CA THR A 16 -2.53 37.48 -9.94
C THR A 16 -3.35 36.81 -8.85
N PRO A 17 -4.58 36.34 -9.13
CA PRO A 17 -5.18 35.36 -8.26
C PRO A 17 -4.24 34.16 -8.36
N THR A 18 -3.36 33.98 -7.37
CA THR A 18 -2.77 32.66 -7.20
C THR A 18 -3.94 31.78 -6.84
N HIS A 19 -4.28 30.95 -7.80
CA HIS A 19 -5.28 29.92 -7.72
C HIS A 19 -5.01 29.15 -6.42
N ALA A 20 -5.95 29.24 -5.47
CA ALA A 20 -6.02 28.30 -4.37
C ALA A 20 -6.33 26.95 -5.00
N GLU A 21 -5.29 26.15 -5.25
CA GLU A 21 -5.46 24.74 -5.61
C GLU A 21 -5.52 23.95 -4.30
N ASP A 22 -6.76 23.77 -3.86
CA ASP A 22 -7.28 22.59 -3.16
C ASP A 22 -6.37 22.03 -2.05
N ASP A 23 -6.48 22.64 -0.87
CA ASP A 23 -6.39 21.93 0.40
C ASP A 23 -7.57 20.95 0.47
N PRO A 24 -7.36 19.61 0.40
CA PRO A 24 -8.38 18.70 0.86
C PRO A 24 -8.26 18.66 2.38
N GLY A 25 -9.08 19.49 3.04
CA GLY A 25 -9.30 19.39 4.47
C GLY A 25 -9.47 17.92 4.90
N ASP A 26 -8.81 17.58 6.00
CA ASP A 26 -9.12 16.46 6.87
C ASP A 26 -8.86 15.03 6.33
N GLY A 27 -8.15 14.88 5.21
CA GLY A 27 -7.72 13.58 4.70
C GLY A 27 -6.46 13.07 5.41
N ALA A 28 -6.60 12.35 6.52
CA ALA A 28 -5.47 11.79 7.27
C ALA A 28 -4.49 11.07 6.32
N PHE A 29 -3.24 11.54 6.25
CA PHE A 29 -2.16 10.82 5.57
C PHE A 29 -2.03 9.45 6.22
N GLN A 30 -2.51 8.42 5.53
CA GLN A 30 -2.44 7.06 6.03
C GLN A 30 -1.00 6.57 5.90
N ALA A 31 -0.46 5.98 6.98
CA ALA A 31 0.85 5.34 6.93
C ALA A 31 0.85 4.28 5.81
N PRO A 32 1.92 4.15 5.01
CA PRO A 32 2.01 3.19 3.91
C PRO A 32 1.68 1.75 4.31
N GLU A 33 2.03 1.36 5.54
CA GLU A 33 1.71 0.07 6.14
C GLU A 33 0.20 -0.12 6.31
N THR A 34 -0.48 0.86 6.90
CA THR A 34 -1.94 0.84 7.06
C THR A 34 -2.61 0.79 5.70
N ALA A 35 -2.12 1.54 4.71
CA ALA A 35 -2.66 1.53 3.34
C ALA A 35 -2.56 0.14 2.68
N VAL A 36 -1.42 -0.55 2.79
CA VAL A 36 -1.29 -1.91 2.22
C VAL A 36 -2.13 -2.94 2.98
N ILE A 37 -2.30 -2.79 4.31
CA ILE A 37 -3.18 -3.68 5.09
C ILE A 37 -4.64 -3.51 4.64
N VAL A 38 -5.11 -2.27 4.49
CA VAL A 38 -6.47 -2.00 4.00
C VAL A 38 -6.67 -2.55 2.60
N ALA A 39 -5.69 -2.37 1.71
CA ALA A 39 -5.73 -2.91 0.34
C ALA A 39 -5.77 -4.45 0.33
N LEU A 40 -4.95 -5.12 1.14
CA LEU A 40 -4.99 -6.58 1.30
C LEU A 40 -6.36 -7.06 1.77
N GLN A 41 -6.93 -6.40 2.78
CA GLN A 41 -8.24 -6.78 3.30
C GLN A 41 -9.35 -6.56 2.28
N ALA A 42 -9.29 -5.49 1.48
CA ALA A 42 -10.22 -5.27 0.37
C ALA A 42 -10.13 -6.41 -0.65
N ALA A 43 -8.91 -6.75 -1.09
CA ALA A 43 -8.67 -7.85 -2.02
C ALA A 43 -9.18 -9.20 -1.50
N ILE A 44 -9.04 -9.46 -0.20
CA ILE A 44 -9.56 -10.69 0.43
C ILE A 44 -11.09 -10.74 0.42
N ARG A 45 -11.77 -9.61 0.69
CA ARG A 45 -13.25 -9.56 0.72
C ARG A 45 -13.88 -9.86 -0.64
N THR A 46 -13.17 -9.56 -1.73
CA THR A 46 -13.65 -9.71 -3.10
C THR A 46 -13.01 -10.86 -3.86
N ASP A 47 -12.18 -11.68 -3.20
CA ASP A 47 -11.41 -12.75 -3.85
C ASP A 47 -10.59 -12.25 -5.05
N ASP A 48 -9.97 -11.07 -4.91
CA ASP A 48 -9.24 -10.39 -5.98
C ASP A 48 -7.88 -11.05 -6.25
N LYS A 49 -7.91 -12.09 -7.09
CA LYS A 49 -6.72 -12.84 -7.52
C LYS A 49 -5.73 -11.96 -8.28
N ASP A 50 -6.20 -10.94 -8.99
CA ASP A 50 -5.38 -10.03 -9.78
C ASP A 50 -4.54 -9.12 -8.88
N TRP A 51 -5.13 -8.61 -7.80
CA TRP A 51 -4.39 -7.87 -6.78
C TRP A 51 -3.26 -8.72 -6.18
N PHE A 52 -3.52 -9.97 -5.83
CA PHE A 52 -2.47 -10.85 -5.31
C PHE A 52 -1.33 -11.04 -6.32
N VAL A 53 -1.61 -11.40 -7.57
CA VAL A 53 -0.53 -11.61 -8.57
C VAL A 53 0.25 -10.34 -8.92
N ALA A 54 -0.35 -9.16 -8.73
CA ALA A 54 0.33 -7.88 -8.87
C ALA A 54 1.26 -7.56 -7.68
N HIS A 55 0.98 -8.11 -6.50
CA HIS A 55 1.72 -7.84 -5.26
C HIS A 55 2.60 -9.02 -4.79
N LEU A 56 2.76 -10.10 -5.56
CA LEU A 56 3.68 -11.20 -5.20
C LEU A 56 5.11 -10.91 -5.66
N HIS A 57 6.07 -10.96 -4.73
CA HIS A 57 7.49 -10.91 -5.04
C HIS A 57 8.04 -12.33 -5.23
N PHE A 58 8.07 -12.80 -6.48
CA PHE A 58 8.55 -14.16 -6.75
C PHE A 58 10.07 -14.30 -6.57
N PRO A 59 10.55 -15.42 -6.00
CA PRO A 59 9.76 -16.54 -5.47
C PRO A 59 9.17 -16.24 -4.08
N VAL A 60 7.91 -16.65 -3.85
CA VAL A 60 7.22 -16.47 -2.57
C VAL A 60 7.32 -17.74 -1.73
N ARG A 61 7.67 -17.58 -0.44
CA ARG A 61 7.67 -18.69 0.51
C ARG A 61 6.25 -19.00 0.96
N TYR A 62 5.88 -20.27 1.01
CA TYR A 62 4.61 -20.71 1.58
C TYR A 62 4.84 -21.75 2.67
N PHE A 63 4.20 -21.53 3.81
CA PHE A 63 4.18 -22.42 4.94
C PHE A 63 2.74 -22.76 5.30
N GLY A 64 2.20 -23.83 4.71
CA GLY A 64 0.90 -24.40 5.08
C GLY A 64 1.07 -25.83 5.59
N GLU A 65 0.20 -26.74 5.17
CA GLU A 65 0.36 -28.19 5.43
C GLU A 65 1.73 -28.70 4.97
N THR A 66 2.23 -28.16 3.85
CA THR A 66 3.58 -28.39 3.36
C THR A 66 4.31 -27.07 3.17
N LYS A 67 5.64 -27.12 3.32
CA LYS A 67 6.53 -26.01 2.99
C LYS A 67 6.83 -26.05 1.51
N GLN A 68 6.58 -24.96 0.79
CA GLN A 68 6.84 -24.88 -0.65
C GLN A 68 7.28 -23.47 -1.06
N THR A 69 7.83 -23.39 -2.27
CA THR A 69 8.22 -22.13 -2.90
C THR A 69 7.37 -21.92 -4.14
N ILE A 70 6.57 -20.86 -4.12
CA ILE A 70 5.71 -20.44 -5.21
C ILE A 70 6.59 -19.67 -6.20
N ARG A 71 6.75 -20.19 -7.42
CA ARG A 71 7.68 -19.63 -8.41
C ARG A 71 7.01 -18.91 -9.58
N SER A 72 5.71 -19.06 -9.75
CA SER A 72 5.00 -18.44 -10.88
C SER A 72 3.59 -18.02 -10.51
N LYS A 73 3.10 -17.01 -11.25
CA LYS A 73 1.73 -16.48 -11.12
C LYS A 73 0.70 -17.56 -11.45
N GLU A 74 0.92 -18.33 -12.50
CA GLU A 74 0.00 -19.37 -12.96
C GLU A 74 -0.13 -20.49 -11.91
N TRP A 75 0.99 -20.87 -11.26
CA TRP A 75 0.93 -21.85 -10.19
C TRP A 75 0.16 -21.31 -8.99
N PHE A 76 0.41 -20.06 -8.58
CA PHE A 76 -0.35 -19.41 -7.50
C PHE A 76 -1.86 -19.38 -7.80
N LEU A 77 -2.26 -18.93 -8.99
CA LEU A 77 -3.66 -18.84 -9.39
C LEU A 77 -4.37 -20.20 -9.37
N ARG A 78 -3.70 -21.26 -9.84
CA ARG A 78 -4.25 -22.63 -9.80
C ARG A 78 -4.48 -23.18 -8.39
N HIS A 79 -3.73 -22.69 -7.41
CA HIS A 79 -3.79 -23.16 -6.01
C HIS A 79 -4.29 -22.09 -5.04
N TYR A 80 -4.89 -21.02 -5.56
CA TYR A 80 -5.27 -19.84 -4.78
C TYR A 80 -6.13 -20.20 -3.58
N ASP A 81 -7.17 -21.01 -3.78
CA ASP A 81 -8.13 -21.35 -2.72
C ASP A 81 -7.49 -22.19 -1.59
N THR A 82 -6.41 -22.91 -1.89
CA THR A 82 -5.60 -23.62 -0.88
C THR A 82 -4.66 -22.66 -0.15
N ILE A 83 -3.99 -21.77 -0.88
CA ILE A 83 -2.97 -20.86 -0.33
C ILE A 83 -3.61 -19.74 0.50
N ILE A 84 -4.62 -19.08 -0.07
CA ILE A 84 -5.43 -18.02 0.54
C ILE A 84 -6.73 -18.64 1.07
N GLY A 85 -6.57 -19.70 1.86
CA GLY A 85 -7.70 -20.46 2.40
C GLY A 85 -8.55 -19.69 3.42
N PRO A 86 -9.74 -20.21 3.77
CA PRO A 86 -10.72 -19.48 4.58
C PRO A 86 -10.20 -19.09 5.97
N LYS A 87 -9.41 -19.95 6.63
CA LYS A 87 -8.82 -19.64 7.95
C LYS A 87 -7.81 -18.49 7.85
N LEU A 88 -6.97 -18.46 6.82
CA LEU A 88 -6.04 -17.36 6.60
C LEU A 88 -6.80 -16.06 6.32
N LYS A 89 -7.78 -16.09 5.41
CA LYS A 89 -8.63 -14.93 5.11
C LYS A 89 -9.25 -14.33 6.37
N ALA A 90 -9.88 -15.16 7.21
CA ALA A 90 -10.48 -14.71 8.46
C ALA A 90 -9.46 -14.02 9.37
N ASN A 91 -8.24 -14.57 9.47
CA ASN A 91 -7.20 -14.00 10.32
C ASN A 91 -6.68 -12.65 9.80
N LEU A 92 -6.52 -12.53 8.48
CA LEU A 92 -6.09 -11.29 7.83
C LEU A 92 -7.16 -10.18 7.93
N LEU A 93 -8.44 -10.56 7.85
CA LEU A 93 -9.57 -9.63 8.01
C LEU A 93 -9.79 -9.17 9.45
N ALA A 94 -9.33 -9.94 10.44
CA ALA A 94 -9.44 -9.60 11.86
C ALA A 94 -8.36 -8.61 12.32
N GLN A 95 -7.29 -8.45 11.56
CA GLN A 95 -6.21 -7.50 11.85
C GLN A 95 -6.73 -6.06 11.86
N ASP A 96 -6.47 -5.32 12.94
CA ASP A 96 -6.65 -3.87 12.95
C ASP A 96 -5.57 -3.22 12.06
N PRO A 97 -5.93 -2.47 10.99
CA PRO A 97 -4.96 -1.83 10.11
C PRO A 97 -4.04 -0.81 10.78
N GLU A 98 -4.42 -0.28 11.94
CA GLU A 98 -3.63 0.70 12.70
C GLU A 98 -2.73 0.05 13.75
N GLN A 99 -2.87 -1.27 14.02
CA GLN A 99 -2.10 -2.00 15.02
C GLN A 99 -1.33 -3.18 14.42
N TYR A 100 -0.24 -2.90 13.73
CA TYR A 100 0.52 -3.92 13.00
C TYR A 100 1.90 -4.20 13.58
N PHE A 101 2.42 -5.40 13.26
CA PHE A 101 3.79 -5.78 13.56
C PHE A 101 4.69 -5.53 12.35
N LYS A 102 5.76 -4.75 12.55
CA LYS A 102 6.80 -4.52 11.54
C LYS A 102 8.18 -4.64 12.18
N ASN A 103 9.09 -5.34 11.50
CA ASN A 103 10.49 -5.42 11.89
C ASN A 103 11.41 -5.45 10.65
N TYR A 104 12.68 -5.80 10.83
CA TYR A 104 13.67 -5.89 9.74
C TYR A 104 13.32 -6.94 8.66
N GLN A 105 12.41 -7.87 8.95
CA GLN A 105 11.94 -8.88 8.00
C GLN A 105 10.75 -8.40 7.17
N GLY A 106 10.15 -7.26 7.53
CA GLY A 106 9.02 -6.66 6.84
C GLY A 106 7.82 -6.36 7.74
N LEU A 107 6.69 -6.11 7.09
CA LEU A 107 5.37 -5.92 7.69
C LEU A 107 4.65 -7.27 7.73
N MET A 108 4.20 -7.69 8.91
CA MET A 108 3.36 -8.87 9.08
C MET A 108 1.89 -8.44 9.22
N VAL A 109 1.01 -9.09 8.48
CA VAL A 109 -0.45 -8.89 8.55
C VAL A 109 -1.09 -10.21 8.98
N GLY A 110 -1.91 -10.18 10.03
CA GLY A 110 -2.46 -11.36 10.68
C GLY A 110 -1.68 -11.74 11.94
N ASP A 111 -1.93 -12.94 12.46
CA ASP A 111 -1.38 -13.42 13.75
C ASP A 111 -0.99 -14.92 13.69
N GLY A 112 -0.14 -15.35 14.62
CA GLY A 112 0.24 -16.75 14.81
C GLY A 112 0.75 -17.42 13.53
N GLY A 113 0.28 -18.63 13.24
CA GLY A 113 0.62 -19.38 12.02
C GLY A 113 -0.09 -18.92 10.73
N ARG A 114 -0.95 -17.89 10.79
CA ARG A 114 -1.78 -17.44 9.66
C ARG A 114 -1.58 -15.97 9.37
N ASN A 115 -0.52 -15.66 8.64
CA ASN A 115 -0.14 -14.29 8.37
C ASN A 115 0.53 -14.16 7.00
N ILE A 116 0.58 -12.95 6.49
CA ILE A 116 1.31 -12.61 5.27
C ILE A 116 2.40 -11.62 5.63
N TRP A 117 3.60 -11.84 5.09
CA TRP A 117 4.71 -10.89 5.21
C TRP A 117 4.89 -10.13 3.92
N PHE A 118 4.96 -8.81 4.06
CA PHE A 118 5.28 -7.86 3.01
C PHE A 118 6.67 -7.26 3.23
N GLN A 119 7.39 -7.04 2.15
CA GLN A 119 8.61 -6.24 2.14
C GLN A 119 8.40 -5.02 1.24
N ASP A 120 8.96 -3.89 1.64
CA ASP A 120 8.95 -2.68 0.83
C ASP A 120 10.12 -2.70 -0.17
N PHE A 121 9.79 -2.68 -1.45
CA PHE A 121 10.70 -2.58 -2.59
C PHE A 121 10.62 -1.21 -3.28
N GLY A 122 10.02 -0.21 -2.62
CA GLY A 122 9.94 1.14 -3.12
C GLY A 122 11.32 1.79 -3.26
N GLU A 123 11.42 2.73 -4.19
CA GLU A 123 12.61 3.55 -4.40
C GLU A 123 12.32 5.02 -4.08
N GLY A 124 13.33 5.72 -3.55
CA GLY A 124 13.22 7.13 -3.19
C GLY A 124 12.13 7.39 -2.14
N ASN A 125 11.12 8.16 -2.51
CA ASN A 125 9.98 8.50 -1.64
C ASN A 125 8.74 7.63 -1.92
N GLY A 126 8.85 6.62 -2.80
CA GLY A 126 7.76 5.70 -3.11
C GLY A 126 7.78 4.46 -2.21
N PHE A 127 6.61 3.92 -1.90
CA PHE A 127 6.45 2.64 -1.20
C PHE A 127 5.95 1.58 -2.18
N LYS A 128 6.49 0.37 -2.11
CA LYS A 128 6.06 -0.77 -2.93
C LYS A 128 6.09 -2.05 -2.10
N TYR A 129 5.06 -2.24 -1.30
CA TYR A 129 4.91 -3.46 -0.51
C TYR A 129 4.53 -4.65 -1.38
N GLU A 130 5.38 -5.67 -1.37
CA GLU A 130 5.12 -6.94 -2.06
C GLU A 130 5.19 -8.11 -1.08
N ILE A 131 4.33 -9.10 -1.29
CA ILE A 131 4.22 -10.34 -0.53
C ILE A 131 5.46 -11.20 -0.79
N ILE A 132 6.21 -11.47 0.26
CA ILE A 132 7.39 -12.34 0.23
C ILE A 132 7.14 -13.69 0.91
N THR A 133 6.14 -13.79 1.80
CA THR A 133 5.82 -15.03 2.52
C THR A 133 4.34 -15.10 2.87
N ILE A 134 3.76 -16.29 2.71
CA ILE A 134 2.39 -16.61 3.10
C ILE A 134 2.46 -17.78 4.10
N ASN A 135 2.03 -17.53 5.33
CA ASN A 135 1.86 -18.54 6.36
C ASN A 135 0.37 -18.89 6.46
N ASN A 136 0.04 -20.16 6.32
CA ASN A 136 -1.30 -20.71 6.48
C ASN A 136 -1.20 -22.07 7.20
N SER A 137 -0.45 -22.12 8.29
CA SER A 137 -0.28 -23.31 9.12
C SER A 137 -1.13 -23.22 10.39
N ASP A 138 -1.59 -24.37 10.86
CA ASP A 138 -2.25 -24.53 12.16
C ASP A 138 -1.22 -24.47 13.31
#